data_AF-A0A401LX57-F1
#
_entry.id   AF-A0A401LX57-F1
#
_cell.length_a   1.000
_cell.length_b   1.000
_cell.length_c   1.000
_cell.angle_alpha   90.00
_cell.angle_beta   90.00
_cell.angle_gamma   90.00
#
_symmetry.space_group_name_H-M   'P 1'
#
loop_
_entity.id
_entity.type
_entity.pdbx_description
1 polymer ?
#
loop_
_entity_poly.entity_id
_entity_poly.type
_entity_poly.pdbx_seq_one_letter_code
_entity_poly.pdbx_strand_id
1 'polypeptide(L)'
;MHKELKIYGNVAERFSKRFLAIKLLEKDVEIERMVKRWGNYSRLMAVREKAINTIQDLLQTDSETAFTDVRYGFISGALRETYHENPMHKKDKTKLIDHIATSKLLGFSLFIFFLWLMFEATFVIGEYPKGWIDSWMSWMEQLVQENFAPGPLADLLTNGIINSVGGIIVFLPQILILYFFILLMEDFGYMVRTAFIMDKLMHKMGLHGKSFILLIMGFGCNVLAVMATRTIESRSSRMITMLAVPLMSCSARLPLYVLICGTFFAEYAGTMLLVLCLTGITAAVCMARLFRKFLFKNEDVPFVMKLPPYRMPTTRAICIHMWEKAKQYLHKRGSVILVASVIVWFLGYYPHHSEKLDALDKEISRIEQTEKDFSTKEQKIKELTAFRNLKQQENSYIGRIGHFISPVMKLLGF
;
A
#
# COMPACT_ATOMS: atom_id res chain seq x y z
N MET A 1 -50.65 8.79 43.81
CA MET A 1 -49.28 9.36 43.95
C MET A 1 -49.26 10.89 44.05
N HIS A 2 -49.77 11.66 43.08
CA HIS A 2 -49.75 13.14 43.13
C HIS A 2 -50.36 13.79 44.38
N LYS A 3 -51.42 13.20 44.96
CA LYS A 3 -52.07 13.70 46.19
C LYS A 3 -51.20 13.52 47.46
N GLU A 4 -50.32 12.52 47.44
CA GLU A 4 -49.46 12.13 48.58
C GLU A 4 -48.08 12.80 48.51
N LEU A 5 -47.70 13.30 47.34
CA LEU A 5 -46.58 14.21 47.12
C LEU A 5 -46.96 15.63 47.61
N LYS A 6 -47.24 15.78 48.90
CA LYS A 6 -47.22 17.10 49.56
C LYS A 6 -45.76 17.51 49.66
N ILE A 7 -45.34 18.46 48.83
CA ILE A 7 -43.95 18.88 48.79
C ILE A 7 -43.68 19.78 49.99
N TYR A 8 -42.66 19.46 50.78
CA TYR A 8 -42.25 20.26 51.93
C TYR A 8 -40.85 20.84 51.65
N GLY A 9 -40.69 22.16 51.81
CA GLY A 9 -39.42 22.88 51.69
C GLY A 9 -38.90 23.09 50.25
N ASN A 10 -37.64 23.53 50.16
CA ASN A 10 -36.88 23.99 48.97
C ASN A 10 -36.85 23.04 47.74
N VAL A 11 -37.37 21.82 47.88
CA VAL A 11 -37.47 20.82 46.79
C VAL A 11 -38.71 21.07 45.92
N ALA A 12 -39.72 21.77 46.45
CA ALA A 12 -40.92 22.20 45.72
C ALA A 12 -40.62 23.14 44.56
N GLU A 13 -39.52 23.90 44.64
CA GLU A 13 -39.12 24.86 43.62
C GLU A 13 -38.28 24.24 42.50
N ARG A 14 -37.67 23.05 42.74
CA ARG A 14 -36.70 22.45 41.81
C ARG A 14 -37.26 21.35 40.91
N PHE A 15 -38.30 20.61 41.31
CA PHE A 15 -38.81 19.48 40.54
C PHE A 15 -40.33 19.43 40.45
N SER A 16 -40.84 19.09 39.26
CA SER A 16 -42.27 18.88 39.03
C SER A 16 -42.78 17.61 39.74
N LYS A 17 -44.01 17.69 40.29
CA LYS A 17 -44.71 16.55 40.93
C LYS A 17 -44.81 15.33 40.01
N ARG A 18 -44.99 15.56 38.71
CA ARG A 18 -45.08 14.51 37.69
C ARG A 18 -43.74 13.79 37.50
N PHE A 19 -42.64 14.55 37.47
CA PHE A 19 -41.30 14.00 37.33
C PHE A 19 -40.93 13.10 38.51
N LEU A 20 -41.18 13.57 39.74
CA LEU A 20 -40.93 12.80 40.95
C LEU A 20 -41.78 11.53 41.02
N ALA A 21 -43.05 11.60 40.63
CA ALA A 21 -43.93 10.44 40.57
C ALA A 21 -43.42 9.38 39.58
N ILE A 22 -43.06 9.78 38.36
CA ILE A 22 -42.53 8.87 37.34
C ILE A 22 -41.22 8.24 37.84
N LYS A 23 -40.29 9.04 38.37
CA LYS A 23 -39.01 8.54 38.84
C LYS A 23 -39.10 7.59 40.03
N LEU A 24 -40.06 7.82 40.93
CA LEU A 24 -40.34 6.87 42.02
C LEU A 24 -40.92 5.55 41.48
N LEU A 25 -41.76 5.57 40.45
CA LEU A 25 -42.28 4.35 39.80
C LEU A 25 -41.20 3.61 38.99
N GLU A 26 -40.19 4.32 38.48
CA GLU A 26 -38.98 3.77 37.85
C GLU A 26 -37.95 3.24 38.86
N LYS A 27 -38.26 3.26 40.17
CA LYS A 27 -37.36 2.79 41.25
C LYS A 27 -36.01 3.51 41.29
N ASP A 28 -36.00 4.81 40.98
CA ASP A 28 -34.79 5.65 41.02
C ASP A 28 -34.25 5.82 42.45
N VAL A 29 -33.02 5.34 42.66
CA VAL A 29 -32.35 5.26 43.98
C VAL A 29 -32.07 6.66 44.57
N GLU A 30 -31.77 7.66 43.75
CA GLU A 30 -31.49 9.03 44.21
C GLU A 30 -32.76 9.72 44.70
N ILE A 31 -33.85 9.58 43.95
CA ILE A 31 -35.15 10.15 44.32
C ILE A 31 -35.71 9.46 45.57
N GLU A 32 -35.56 8.14 45.70
CA GLU A 32 -35.97 7.41 46.91
C GLU A 32 -35.19 7.89 48.15
N ARG A 33 -33.87 8.09 48.03
CA ARG A 33 -33.04 8.67 49.11
C ARG A 33 -33.46 10.08 49.49
N MET A 34 -33.85 10.90 48.52
CA MET A 34 -34.35 12.25 48.77
C MET A 34 -35.69 12.24 49.53
N VAL A 35 -36.59 11.34 49.15
CA VAL A 35 -37.95 11.27 49.70
C VAL A 35 -37.99 10.56 51.07
N LYS A 36 -37.00 9.73 51.42
CA LYS A 36 -36.81 9.21 52.78
C LYS A 36 -36.73 10.29 53.87
N ARG A 37 -36.25 11.49 53.50
CA ARG A 37 -36.14 12.63 54.42
C ARG A 37 -37.48 13.33 54.69
N TRP A 38 -38.56 12.91 54.04
CA TRP A 38 -39.89 13.49 54.19
C TRP A 38 -40.72 12.73 55.23
N GLY A 39 -41.50 13.45 56.04
CA GLY A 39 -42.33 12.87 57.10
C GLY A 39 -43.42 11.88 56.63
N ASN A 40 -43.76 11.88 55.33
CA ASN A 40 -44.79 11.01 54.75
C ASN A 40 -44.23 9.82 53.95
N TYR A 41 -42.96 9.45 54.16
CA TYR A 41 -42.29 8.39 53.40
C TYR A 41 -43.05 7.05 53.39
N SER A 42 -43.49 6.56 54.55
CA SER A 42 -44.17 5.27 54.69
C SER A 42 -45.46 5.18 53.86
N ARG A 43 -46.28 6.22 53.93
CA ARG A 43 -47.54 6.33 53.17
C ARG A 43 -47.28 6.46 51.67
N LEU A 44 -46.22 7.18 51.27
CA LEU A 44 -45.87 7.33 49.87
C LEU A 44 -45.36 6.02 49.25
N MET A 45 -44.52 5.27 49.96
CA MET A 45 -44.03 3.96 49.49
C MET A 45 -45.18 2.94 49.37
N ALA A 46 -46.13 2.94 50.30
CA ALA A 46 -47.33 2.09 50.19
C ALA A 46 -48.14 2.40 48.91
N VAL A 47 -48.24 3.68 48.54
CA VAL A 47 -48.95 4.12 47.32
C VAL A 47 -48.14 3.84 46.06
N ARG A 48 -46.81 3.95 46.12
CA ARG A 48 -45.90 3.55 45.03
C ARG A 48 -46.06 2.06 44.74
N GLU A 49 -45.99 1.21 45.75
CA GLU A 49 -46.01 -0.24 45.55
C GLU A 49 -47.36 -0.72 45.03
N LYS A 50 -48.46 -0.12 45.52
CA LYS A 50 -49.79 -0.35 44.94
C LYS A 50 -49.85 0.02 43.46
N ALA A 51 -49.24 1.14 43.06
CA ALA A 51 -49.21 1.58 41.67
C ALA A 51 -48.30 0.70 40.80
N ILE A 52 -47.14 0.27 41.30
CA ILE A 52 -46.25 -0.68 40.61
C ILE A 52 -46.97 -2.00 40.37
N ASN A 53 -47.62 -2.57 41.39
CA ASN A 53 -48.39 -3.80 41.23
C ASN A 53 -49.52 -3.65 40.20
N THR A 54 -50.23 -2.51 40.22
CA THR A 54 -51.27 -2.23 39.22
C THR A 54 -50.70 -2.17 37.80
N ILE A 55 -49.53 -1.55 37.62
CA ILE A 55 -48.85 -1.46 36.31
C ILE A 55 -48.40 -2.86 35.86
N GLN A 56 -47.86 -3.66 36.77
CA GLN A 56 -47.39 -5.01 36.49
C GLN A 56 -48.55 -5.96 36.14
N ASP A 57 -49.69 -5.85 36.84
CA ASP A 57 -50.89 -6.65 36.54
C ASP A 57 -51.47 -6.30 35.17
N LEU A 58 -51.51 -5.01 34.81
CA LEU A 58 -52.08 -4.53 33.56
C LEU A 58 -51.18 -4.79 32.34
N LEU A 59 -49.88 -4.58 32.47
CA LEU A 59 -48.93 -4.63 31.36
C LEU A 59 -48.12 -5.93 31.32
N GLN A 60 -48.19 -6.77 32.36
CA GLN A 60 -47.42 -8.02 32.49
C GLN A 60 -45.89 -7.81 32.37
N THR A 61 -45.42 -6.61 32.71
CA THR A 61 -44.00 -6.20 32.65
C THR A 61 -43.63 -5.40 33.88
N ASP A 62 -42.33 -5.36 34.23
CA ASP A 62 -41.85 -4.48 35.31
C ASP A 62 -42.11 -3.00 34.96
N SER A 63 -42.33 -2.19 36.00
CA SER A 63 -42.63 -0.77 35.84
C SER A 63 -41.52 -0.02 35.09
N GLU A 64 -40.25 -0.36 35.31
CA GLU A 64 -39.12 0.27 34.62
C GLU A 64 -39.14 -0.01 33.11
N THR A 65 -39.39 -1.26 32.72
CA THR A 65 -39.52 -1.66 31.31
C THR A 65 -40.71 -0.97 30.65
N ALA A 66 -41.86 -0.90 31.33
CA ALA A 66 -43.05 -0.24 30.81
C ALA A 66 -42.81 1.26 30.51
N PHE A 67 -42.14 1.99 31.41
CA PHE A 67 -41.79 3.39 31.15
C PHE A 67 -40.76 3.54 30.03
N THR A 68 -39.83 2.60 29.91
CA THR A 68 -38.82 2.58 28.84
C THR A 68 -39.49 2.38 27.48
N ASP A 69 -40.40 1.43 27.36
CA ASP A 69 -41.15 1.14 26.13
C ASP A 69 -42.01 2.33 25.70
N VAL A 70 -42.66 3.03 26.64
CA VAL A 70 -43.43 4.23 26.31
C VAL A 70 -42.52 5.37 25.81
N ARG A 71 -41.34 5.56 26.40
CA ARG A 71 -40.38 6.58 25.95
C ARG A 71 -39.85 6.26 24.55
N TYR A 72 -39.42 5.01 24.33
CA TYR A 72 -38.95 4.59 23.01
C TYR A 72 -40.08 4.60 21.98
N GLY A 73 -41.30 4.21 22.36
CA GLY A 73 -42.48 4.30 21.50
C GLY A 73 -42.80 5.74 21.08
N PHE A 74 -42.71 6.70 22.01
CA PHE A 74 -42.85 8.12 21.69
C PHE A 74 -41.74 8.62 20.77
N ILE A 75 -40.48 8.28 21.06
CA ILE A 75 -39.33 8.67 20.20
C ILE A 75 -39.47 8.07 18.80
N SER A 76 -39.82 6.80 18.69
CA SER A 76 -40.03 6.12 17.41
C SER A 76 -41.20 6.73 16.63
N GLY A 77 -42.29 7.09 17.31
CA GLY A 77 -43.42 7.81 16.70
C GLY A 77 -43.03 9.20 16.20
N ALA A 78 -42.37 9.99 17.05
CA ALA A 78 -41.90 11.33 16.71
C ALA A 78 -40.87 11.30 15.57
N LEU A 79 -39.95 10.33 15.57
CA LEU A 79 -39.03 10.11 14.45
C LEU A 79 -39.81 9.75 13.19
N ARG A 80 -40.81 8.87 13.24
CA ARG A 80 -41.60 8.51 12.05
C ARG A 80 -42.32 9.71 11.42
N GLU A 81 -42.71 10.69 12.22
CA GLU A 81 -43.42 11.90 11.76
C GLU A 81 -42.47 13.02 11.33
N THR A 82 -41.32 13.19 12.00
CA THR A 82 -40.41 14.32 11.76
C THR A 82 -39.21 13.95 10.89
N TYR A 83 -38.81 12.69 10.89
CA TYR A 83 -37.67 12.20 10.12
C TYR A 83 -38.12 11.85 8.69
N HIS A 84 -37.98 12.83 7.80
CA HIS A 84 -37.95 12.57 6.38
C HIS A 84 -36.54 12.11 5.99
N GLU A 85 -36.40 10.85 5.59
CA GLU A 85 -35.17 10.41 4.93
C GLU A 85 -34.94 11.29 3.70
N ASN A 86 -33.81 12.01 3.67
CA ASN A 86 -33.43 12.78 2.50
C ASN A 86 -33.30 11.82 1.28
N PRO A 87 -34.12 11.98 0.23
CA PRO A 87 -34.09 11.10 -0.95
C PRO A 87 -32.76 11.17 -1.72
N MET A 88 -31.86 12.11 -1.38
CA MET A 88 -30.51 12.18 -1.93
C MET A 88 -29.52 11.14 -1.38
N HIS A 89 -29.95 10.20 -0.54
CA HIS A 89 -29.09 9.07 -0.19
C HIS A 89 -29.26 7.93 -1.21
N LYS A 90 -28.29 7.82 -2.13
CA LYS A 90 -27.96 6.68 -3.01
C LYS A 90 -27.85 5.34 -2.24
N LYS A 91 -28.94 4.86 -1.63
CA LYS A 91 -28.97 3.69 -0.76
C LYS A 91 -28.97 2.37 -1.54
N ASP A 92 -29.49 2.31 -2.77
CA ASP A 92 -29.64 1.00 -3.43
C ASP A 92 -28.36 0.49 -4.10
N LYS A 93 -27.61 1.34 -4.81
CA LYS A 93 -26.34 0.91 -5.44
C LYS A 93 -25.25 0.60 -4.41
N THR A 94 -25.16 1.42 -3.35
CA THR A 94 -24.17 1.23 -2.27
C THR A 94 -24.46 -0.03 -1.47
N LYS A 95 -25.73 -0.34 -1.15
CA LYS A 95 -26.10 -1.58 -0.44
C LYS A 95 -25.83 -2.84 -1.25
N LEU A 96 -26.04 -2.81 -2.58
CA LEU A 96 -25.74 -3.95 -3.45
C LEU A 96 -24.23 -4.19 -3.56
N ILE A 97 -23.45 -3.12 -3.76
CA ILE A 97 -21.97 -3.18 -3.79
C ILE A 97 -21.44 -3.64 -2.43
N ASP A 98 -22.01 -3.16 -1.33
CA ASP A 98 -21.66 -3.60 0.03
C ASP A 98 -21.98 -5.09 0.21
N HIS A 99 -23.14 -5.57 -0.24
CA HIS A 99 -23.51 -6.97 -0.08
C HIS A 99 -22.57 -7.91 -0.86
N ILE A 100 -22.23 -7.54 -2.10
CA ILE A 100 -21.28 -8.27 -2.94
C ILE A 100 -19.88 -8.23 -2.31
N ALA A 101 -19.41 -7.05 -1.91
CA ALA A 101 -18.08 -6.86 -1.33
C ALA A 101 -17.92 -7.46 0.07
N THR A 102 -19.01 -7.64 0.83
CA THR A 102 -18.99 -8.17 2.19
C THR A 102 -19.15 -9.69 2.23
N SER A 103 -19.63 -10.31 1.15
CA SER A 103 -19.69 -11.77 1.09
C SER A 103 -18.27 -12.35 1.14
N LYS A 104 -18.04 -13.31 2.04
CA LYS A 104 -16.69 -13.82 2.33
C LYS A 104 -15.98 -14.42 1.11
N LEU A 105 -16.74 -15.05 0.21
CA LEU A 105 -16.21 -15.70 -0.99
C LEU A 105 -16.16 -14.74 -2.19
N LEU A 106 -17.22 -13.96 -2.49
CA LEU A 106 -17.14 -13.00 -3.61
C LEU A 106 -16.24 -11.81 -3.28
N GLY A 107 -16.15 -11.36 -2.03
CA GLY A 107 -15.21 -10.31 -1.63
C GLY A 107 -13.75 -10.71 -1.86
N PHE A 108 -13.40 -11.96 -1.55
CA PHE A 108 -12.07 -12.50 -1.85
C PHE A 108 -11.81 -12.61 -3.36
N SER A 109 -12.76 -13.15 -4.12
CA SER A 109 -12.64 -13.27 -5.58
C SER A 109 -12.55 -11.91 -6.27
N LEU A 110 -13.36 -10.93 -5.84
CA LEU A 110 -13.39 -9.57 -6.37
C LEU A 110 -12.09 -8.83 -6.03
N PHE A 111 -11.50 -9.10 -4.86
CA PHE A 111 -10.19 -8.57 -4.51
C PHE A 111 -9.09 -9.11 -5.42
N ILE A 112 -9.03 -10.42 -5.64
CA ILE A 112 -8.06 -11.02 -6.57
C ILE A 112 -8.27 -10.48 -7.98
N PHE A 113 -9.52 -10.39 -8.44
CA PHE A 113 -9.84 -9.83 -9.75
C PHE A 113 -9.38 -8.38 -9.88
N PHE A 114 -9.61 -7.56 -8.85
CA PHE A 114 -9.17 -6.17 -8.85
C PHE A 114 -7.64 -6.05 -8.87
N LEU A 115 -6.93 -6.88 -8.08
CA LEU A 115 -5.47 -6.92 -8.11
C LEU A 115 -4.95 -7.34 -9.48
N TRP A 116 -5.53 -8.39 -10.07
CA TRP A 116 -5.19 -8.84 -11.41
C TRP A 116 -5.40 -7.71 -12.42
N LEU A 117 -6.56 -7.05 -12.40
CA LEU A 117 -6.87 -5.90 -13.26
C LEU A 117 -5.87 -4.75 -13.04
N MET A 118 -5.53 -4.44 -11.79
CA MET A 118 -4.54 -3.41 -11.47
C MET A 118 -3.18 -3.74 -12.06
N PHE A 119 -2.69 -4.98 -11.90
CA PHE A 119 -1.40 -5.40 -12.46
C PHE A 119 -1.42 -5.42 -13.98
N GLU A 120 -2.44 -6.05 -14.57
CA GLU A 120 -2.64 -6.14 -16.02
C GLU A 120 -2.69 -4.74 -16.65
N ALA A 121 -3.55 -3.86 -16.12
CA ALA A 121 -3.65 -2.49 -16.58
C ALA A 121 -2.33 -1.73 -16.38
N THR A 122 -1.62 -1.96 -15.28
CA THR A 122 -0.32 -1.31 -15.06
C THR A 122 0.70 -1.74 -16.10
N PHE A 123 0.83 -3.04 -16.42
CA PHE A 123 1.79 -3.51 -17.43
C PHE A 123 1.38 -3.16 -18.85
N VAL A 124 0.14 -3.44 -19.25
CA VAL A 124 -0.34 -3.20 -20.61
C VAL A 124 -0.40 -1.72 -20.91
N ILE A 125 -1.05 -0.92 -20.05
CA ILE A 125 -1.20 0.52 -20.29
C ILE A 125 0.13 1.24 -20.07
N GLY A 126 0.98 0.77 -19.15
CA GLY A 126 2.27 1.38 -18.86
C GLY A 126 3.36 1.12 -19.90
N GLU A 127 3.23 0.07 -20.72
CA GLU A 127 4.18 -0.20 -21.80
C GLU A 127 4.17 0.87 -22.90
N TYR A 128 2.98 1.40 -23.25
CA TYR A 128 2.84 2.48 -24.24
C TYR A 128 3.64 3.76 -23.88
N PRO A 129 3.42 4.41 -22.71
CA PRO A 129 4.17 5.60 -22.33
C PRO A 129 5.66 5.28 -22.06
N LYS A 130 5.98 4.06 -21.61
CA LYS A 130 7.37 3.60 -21.53
C LYS A 130 8.04 3.65 -22.91
N GLY A 131 7.41 3.09 -23.94
CA GLY A 131 7.96 3.09 -25.30
C GLY A 131 8.17 4.50 -25.85
N TRP A 132 7.23 5.42 -25.61
CA TRP A 132 7.40 6.82 -26.06
C TRP A 132 8.58 7.53 -25.39
N ILE A 133 8.76 7.31 -24.08
CA ILE A 133 9.89 7.88 -23.35
C ILE A 133 11.20 7.25 -23.83
N ASP A 134 11.22 5.95 -24.06
CA ASP A 134 12.40 5.23 -24.54
C ASP A 134 12.85 5.75 -25.91
N SER A 135 11.91 5.90 -26.86
CA SER A 135 12.18 6.50 -28.17
C SER A 135 12.67 7.94 -28.06
N TRP A 136 12.12 8.73 -27.13
CA TRP A 136 12.56 10.10 -26.88
C TRP A 136 14.00 10.14 -26.34
N MET A 137 14.35 9.21 -25.43
CA MET A 137 15.70 9.09 -24.90
C MET A 137 16.68 8.64 -25.98
N SER A 138 16.33 7.64 -26.80
CA SER A 138 17.18 7.22 -27.91
C SER A 138 17.42 8.33 -28.93
N TRP A 139 16.41 9.18 -29.18
CA TRP A 139 16.57 10.35 -30.04
C TRP A 139 17.53 11.38 -29.43
N MET A 140 17.46 11.62 -28.12
CA MET A 140 18.42 12.49 -27.42
C MET A 140 19.84 11.92 -27.45
N GLU A 141 20.00 10.60 -27.33
CA GLU A 141 21.32 9.94 -27.43
C GLU A 141 21.94 10.12 -28.81
N GLN A 142 21.18 9.89 -29.87
CA GLN A 142 21.63 10.11 -31.26
C GLN A 142 22.06 11.56 -31.47
N LEU A 143 21.27 12.52 -30.97
CA LEU A 143 21.56 13.96 -31.12
C LEU A 143 22.86 14.37 -30.40
N VAL A 144 23.20 13.71 -29.29
CA VAL A 144 24.50 13.93 -28.62
C VAL A 144 25.64 13.29 -29.41
N GLN A 145 25.45 12.08 -29.95
CA GLN A 145 26.48 11.41 -30.75
C GLN A 145 26.80 12.13 -32.07
N GLU A 146 25.80 12.77 -32.68
CA GLU A 146 26.00 13.53 -33.93
C GLU A 146 26.71 14.88 -33.71
N ASN A 147 26.50 15.53 -32.55
CA ASN A 147 27.04 16.86 -32.28
C ASN A 147 28.37 16.86 -31.53
N PHE A 148 28.73 15.77 -30.84
CA PHE A 148 29.97 15.68 -30.06
C PHE A 148 30.97 14.72 -30.70
N ALA A 149 32.23 15.12 -30.75
CA ALA A 149 33.31 14.22 -31.13
C ALA A 149 33.41 13.03 -30.14
N PRO A 150 33.77 11.84 -30.62
CA PRO A 150 33.92 10.67 -29.76
C PRO A 150 34.96 10.94 -28.68
N GLY A 151 34.54 10.89 -27.42
CA GLY A 151 35.38 11.19 -26.27
C GLY A 151 34.67 10.95 -24.93
N PRO A 152 35.40 11.13 -23.80
CA PRO A 152 34.88 10.83 -22.47
C PRO A 152 33.62 11.61 -22.10
N LEU A 153 33.48 12.83 -22.62
CA LEU A 153 32.32 13.69 -22.37
C LEU A 153 31.07 13.20 -23.11
N ALA A 154 31.22 12.77 -24.37
CA ALA A 154 30.11 12.21 -25.14
C ALA A 154 29.63 10.88 -24.52
N ASP A 155 30.57 10.04 -24.06
CA ASP A 155 30.28 8.78 -23.38
C ASP A 155 29.63 8.98 -22.01
N LEU A 156 30.11 9.96 -21.22
CA LEU A 156 29.47 10.33 -19.96
C LEU A 156 28.04 10.84 -20.17
N LEU A 157 27.82 11.68 -21.17
CA LEU A 157 26.50 12.24 -21.46
C LEU A 157 25.53 11.15 -21.92
N THR A 158 25.92 10.31 -22.87
CA THR A 158 25.07 9.25 -23.43
C THR A 158 24.91 8.07 -22.46
N ASN A 159 26.00 7.39 -22.12
CA ASN A 159 25.99 6.17 -21.31
C ASN A 159 25.89 6.44 -19.80
N GLY A 160 26.45 7.55 -19.32
CA GLY A 160 26.41 7.90 -17.90
C GLY A 160 25.09 8.56 -17.48
N ILE A 161 24.71 9.66 -18.15
CA ILE A 161 23.61 10.53 -17.72
C ILE A 161 22.30 10.18 -18.43
N ILE A 162 22.27 10.21 -19.78
CA ILE A 162 21.02 10.04 -20.55
C ILE A 162 20.45 8.64 -20.33
N ASN A 163 21.26 7.60 -20.47
CA ASN A 163 20.83 6.21 -20.22
C ASN A 163 20.28 6.02 -18.79
N SER A 164 20.91 6.65 -17.81
CA SER A 164 20.51 6.50 -16.40
C SER A 164 19.26 7.29 -16.04
N VAL A 165 19.17 8.54 -16.50
CA VAL A 165 17.99 9.39 -16.36
C VAL A 165 16.82 8.82 -17.15
N GLY A 166 17.08 8.33 -18.35
CA GLY A 166 16.14 7.60 -19.21
C GLY A 166 15.55 6.42 -18.47
N GLY A 167 16.38 5.56 -17.87
CA GLY A 167 15.91 4.45 -17.04
C GLY A 167 14.95 4.89 -15.93
N ILE A 168 15.28 5.95 -15.18
CA ILE A 168 14.41 6.47 -14.10
C ILE A 168 13.07 6.98 -14.63
N ILE A 169 13.09 7.73 -15.72
CA ILE A 169 11.90 8.36 -16.32
C ILE A 169 11.03 7.30 -16.98
N VAL A 170 11.62 6.28 -17.63
CA VAL A 170 10.91 5.16 -18.24
C VAL A 170 10.11 4.35 -17.22
N PHE A 171 10.57 4.25 -15.96
CA PHE A 171 9.81 3.59 -14.88
C PHE A 171 8.68 4.46 -14.29
N LEU A 172 8.66 5.77 -14.54
CA LEU A 172 7.71 6.69 -13.94
C LEU A 172 6.23 6.40 -14.30
N PRO A 173 5.86 6.14 -15.58
CA PRO A 173 4.47 5.88 -15.95
C PRO A 173 3.88 4.68 -15.22
N GLN A 174 4.65 3.58 -15.15
CA GLN A 174 4.25 2.36 -14.44
C GLN A 174 3.87 2.63 -12.99
N ILE A 175 4.70 3.44 -12.31
CA ILE A 175 4.52 3.81 -10.91
C ILE A 175 3.29 4.71 -10.72
N LEU A 176 3.04 5.63 -11.65
CA LEU A 176 1.89 6.52 -11.61
C LEU A 176 0.58 5.78 -11.84
N ILE A 177 0.53 4.83 -12.78
CA ILE A 177 -0.64 3.99 -13.02
C ILE A 177 -0.92 3.12 -11.78
N LEU A 178 0.11 2.51 -11.20
CA LEU A 178 -0.05 1.76 -9.96
C LEU A 178 -0.61 2.65 -8.84
N TYR A 179 -0.07 3.86 -8.66
CA TYR A 179 -0.53 4.81 -7.65
C TYR A 179 -1.97 5.29 -7.90
N PHE A 180 -2.36 5.46 -9.17
CA PHE A 180 -3.73 5.76 -9.56
C PHE A 180 -4.71 4.68 -9.08
N PHE A 181 -4.41 3.40 -9.29
CA PHE A 181 -5.26 2.31 -8.81
C PHE A 181 -5.31 2.22 -7.28
N ILE A 182 -4.19 2.51 -6.60
CA ILE A 182 -4.14 2.54 -5.14
C ILE A 182 -5.05 3.65 -4.59
N LEU A 183 -4.95 4.87 -5.12
CA LEU A 183 -5.82 5.98 -4.75
C LEU A 183 -7.29 5.64 -5.01
N LEU A 184 -7.57 5.01 -6.15
CA LEU A 184 -8.91 4.57 -6.50
C LEU A 184 -9.45 3.54 -5.49
N MET A 185 -8.65 2.56 -5.05
CA MET A 185 -9.03 1.60 -4.01
C MET A 185 -9.24 2.26 -2.63
N GLU A 186 -8.41 3.25 -2.31
CA GLU A 186 -8.44 3.99 -1.06
C GLU A 186 -9.72 4.84 -0.97
N ASP A 187 -10.01 5.64 -2.00
CA ASP A 187 -11.16 6.55 -2.05
C ASP A 187 -12.50 5.80 -2.12
N PHE A 188 -12.56 4.69 -2.86
CA PHE A 188 -13.75 3.83 -2.86
C PHE A 188 -13.97 3.09 -1.52
N GLY A 189 -13.06 3.18 -0.56
CA GLY A 189 -13.20 2.50 0.74
C GLY A 189 -13.10 0.96 0.64
N TYR A 190 -12.77 0.43 -0.54
CA TYR A 190 -12.60 -1.01 -0.76
C TYR A 190 -11.36 -1.55 0.00
N MET A 191 -10.35 -0.70 0.19
CA MET A 191 -9.17 -0.99 1.00
C MET A 191 -9.53 -1.37 2.45
N VAL A 192 -10.49 -0.67 3.07
CA VAL A 192 -10.94 -0.91 4.45
C VAL A 192 -11.63 -2.28 4.57
N ARG A 193 -12.48 -2.62 3.59
CA ARG A 193 -13.23 -3.89 3.57
C ARG A 193 -12.35 -5.09 3.27
N THR A 194 -11.44 -4.93 2.32
CA THR A 194 -10.44 -5.95 2.00
C THR A 194 -9.55 -6.23 3.20
N ALA A 195 -9.07 -5.18 3.89
CA ALA A 195 -8.25 -5.33 5.09
C ALA A 195 -8.98 -6.16 6.15
N PHE A 196 -10.30 -5.96 6.33
CA PHE A 196 -11.12 -6.74 7.25
C PHE A 196 -11.23 -8.23 6.86
N ILE A 197 -11.46 -8.53 5.58
CA ILE A 197 -11.52 -9.93 5.08
C ILE A 197 -10.18 -10.65 5.31
N MET A 198 -9.07 -9.93 5.10
CA MET A 198 -7.71 -10.47 5.18
C MET A 198 -7.13 -10.45 6.59
N ASP A 199 -7.79 -9.77 7.53
CA ASP A 199 -7.34 -9.61 8.90
C ASP A 199 -7.19 -10.97 9.59
N LYS A 200 -8.10 -11.92 9.35
CA LYS A 200 -8.02 -13.27 9.93
C LYS A 200 -6.75 -14.03 9.51
N LEU A 201 -6.35 -13.90 8.24
CA LEU A 201 -5.13 -14.54 7.73
C LEU A 201 -3.88 -13.85 8.29
N MET A 202 -3.87 -12.52 8.28
CA MET A 202 -2.77 -11.72 8.79
C MET A 202 -2.58 -11.87 10.29
N HIS A 203 -3.65 -11.94 11.07
CA HIS A 203 -3.56 -12.11 12.51
C HIS A 203 -2.93 -13.47 12.88
N LYS A 204 -3.14 -14.52 12.08
CA LYS A 204 -2.46 -15.82 12.22
C LYS A 204 -0.95 -15.73 11.97
N MET A 205 -0.54 -14.80 11.11
CA MET A 205 0.86 -14.46 10.81
C MET A 205 1.40 -13.39 11.78
N GLY A 206 0.51 -12.82 12.59
CA GLY A 206 0.81 -11.76 13.52
C GLY A 206 1.10 -10.42 12.81
N LEU A 207 0.31 -10.09 11.81
CA LEU A 207 0.34 -8.79 11.14
C LEU A 207 -1.07 -8.19 11.17
N HIS A 208 -1.14 -6.87 11.03
CA HIS A 208 -2.41 -6.15 10.87
C HIS A 208 -2.95 -6.34 9.44
N GLY A 209 -4.27 -6.45 9.21
CA GLY A 209 -4.87 -6.60 7.88
C GLY A 209 -4.47 -5.50 6.87
N LYS A 210 -4.19 -4.28 7.34
CA LYS A 210 -3.62 -3.17 6.53
C LYS A 210 -2.24 -3.50 5.93
N SER A 211 -1.45 -4.34 6.61
CA SER A 211 -0.10 -4.75 6.19
C SER A 211 -0.15 -5.67 4.96
N PHE A 212 -1.21 -6.46 4.80
CA PHE A 212 -1.39 -7.35 3.67
C PHE A 212 -1.45 -6.60 2.35
N ILE A 213 -2.20 -5.51 2.32
CA ILE A 213 -2.35 -4.66 1.13
C ILE A 213 -0.99 -4.12 0.72
N LEU A 214 -0.18 -3.69 1.69
CA LEU A 214 1.16 -3.17 1.46
C LEU A 214 2.13 -4.25 0.96
N LEU A 215 2.04 -5.47 1.49
CA LEU A 215 2.81 -6.61 1.00
C LEU A 215 2.47 -6.91 -0.46
N ILE A 216 1.18 -7.01 -0.80
CA ILE A 216 0.76 -7.24 -2.18
C ILE A 216 1.24 -6.12 -3.11
N MET A 217 1.15 -4.88 -2.66
CA MET A 217 1.65 -3.71 -3.39
C MET A 217 3.17 -3.78 -3.62
N GLY A 218 3.90 -4.50 -2.76
CA GLY A 218 5.34 -4.78 -2.88
C GLY A 218 5.68 -5.57 -4.14
N PHE A 219 4.86 -6.56 -4.51
CA PHE A 219 5.02 -7.29 -5.78
C PHE A 219 5.01 -6.37 -7.00
N GLY A 220 4.25 -5.27 -6.95
CA GLY A 220 4.31 -4.23 -7.96
C GLY A 220 5.58 -3.41 -7.83
N CYS A 221 5.67 -2.64 -6.75
CA CYS A 221 6.81 -1.76 -6.49
C CYS A 221 7.15 -1.73 -5.00
N ASN A 222 8.25 -2.41 -4.64
CA ASN A 222 8.75 -2.45 -3.28
C ASN A 222 8.91 -1.06 -2.64
N VAL A 223 9.37 -0.06 -3.40
CA VAL A 223 9.57 1.27 -2.82
C VAL A 223 8.26 1.97 -2.47
N LEU A 224 7.22 1.83 -3.31
CA LEU A 224 5.89 2.39 -2.99
C LEU A 224 5.29 1.69 -1.76
N ALA A 225 5.41 0.37 -1.70
CA ALA A 225 4.97 -0.41 -0.56
C ALA A 225 5.67 0.01 0.74
N VAL A 226 7.01 0.14 0.73
CA VAL A 226 7.77 0.61 1.90
C VAL A 226 7.34 2.02 2.30
N MET A 227 7.17 2.96 1.37
CA MET A 227 6.72 4.32 1.70
C MET A 227 5.30 4.35 2.27
N ALA A 228 4.42 3.48 1.77
CA ALA A 228 3.02 3.40 2.19
C ALA A 228 2.85 2.73 3.56
N THR A 229 3.85 2.02 4.08
CA THR A 229 3.81 1.44 5.45
C THR A 229 3.58 2.46 6.57
N ARG A 230 3.85 3.75 6.33
CA ARG A 230 3.57 4.83 7.29
C ARG A 230 2.09 4.95 7.69
N THR A 231 1.17 4.37 6.90
CA THR A 231 -0.28 4.35 7.20
C THR A 231 -0.66 3.32 8.26
N ILE A 232 0.24 2.40 8.62
CA ILE A 232 0.05 1.43 9.70
C ILE A 232 0.23 2.14 11.05
N GLU A 233 -0.80 2.14 11.89
CA GLU A 233 -0.80 2.79 13.22
C GLU A 233 0.20 2.11 14.18
N SER A 234 0.17 0.78 14.30
CA SER A 234 1.08 0.04 15.17
C SER A 234 2.53 0.15 14.70
N ARG A 235 3.43 0.52 15.59
CA ARG A 235 4.86 0.66 15.26
C ARG A 235 5.49 -0.71 14.94
N SER A 236 5.11 -1.74 15.69
CA SER A 236 5.54 -3.12 15.47
C SER A 236 5.21 -3.62 14.05
N SER A 237 3.93 -3.63 13.66
CA SER A 237 3.53 -4.12 12.34
C SER A 237 4.13 -3.29 11.21
N ARG A 238 4.35 -1.98 11.43
CA ARG A 238 5.02 -1.11 10.45
C ARG A 238 6.45 -1.56 10.17
N MET A 239 7.26 -1.80 11.21
CA MET A 239 8.64 -2.26 11.04
C MET A 239 8.72 -3.64 10.41
N ILE A 240 7.88 -4.58 10.84
CA ILE A 240 7.85 -5.93 10.28
C ILE A 240 7.49 -5.87 8.78
N THR A 241 6.51 -5.05 8.41
CA THR A 241 6.13 -4.89 6.99
C THR A 241 7.24 -4.24 6.17
N MET A 242 7.92 -3.21 6.68
CA MET A 242 9.07 -2.60 5.99
C MET A 242 10.19 -3.60 5.72
N LEU A 243 10.45 -4.54 6.65
CA LEU A 243 11.48 -5.58 6.50
C LEU A 243 11.03 -6.73 5.59
N ALA A 244 9.74 -7.04 5.54
CA ALA A 244 9.20 -8.13 4.73
C ALA A 244 9.00 -7.74 3.26
N VAL A 245 8.66 -6.48 2.95
CA VAL A 245 8.42 -6.02 1.56
C VAL A 245 9.62 -6.29 0.63
N PRO A 246 10.89 -6.00 0.99
CA PRO A 246 12.04 -6.28 0.13
C PRO A 246 12.24 -7.75 -0.24
N LEU A 247 11.69 -8.69 0.53
CA LEU A 247 11.72 -10.13 0.21
C LEU A 247 10.72 -10.52 -0.88
N MET A 248 9.78 -9.63 -1.22
CA MET A 248 8.88 -9.82 -2.33
C MET A 248 9.56 -9.45 -3.65
N SER A 249 9.34 -10.28 -4.66
CA SER A 249 9.85 -10.08 -6.01
C SER A 249 9.08 -8.96 -6.69
N CYS A 250 9.72 -7.81 -6.89
CA CYS A 250 9.13 -6.72 -7.65
C CYS A 250 9.35 -6.90 -9.17
N SER A 251 8.55 -6.20 -9.97
CA SER A 251 8.63 -6.21 -11.44
C SER A 251 10.04 -5.94 -11.99
N ALA A 252 10.83 -5.11 -11.32
CA ALA A 252 12.20 -4.78 -11.74
C ALA A 252 13.21 -5.93 -11.55
N ARG A 253 12.93 -6.89 -10.65
CA ARG A 253 13.80 -8.08 -10.46
C ARG A 253 13.46 -9.22 -11.40
N LEU A 254 12.25 -9.21 -11.96
CA LEU A 254 11.74 -10.28 -12.80
C LEU A 254 12.60 -10.50 -14.05
N PRO A 255 13.08 -9.47 -14.78
CA PRO A 255 14.00 -9.65 -15.90
C PRO A 255 15.31 -10.33 -15.52
N LEU A 256 15.88 -9.98 -14.35
CA LEU A 256 17.11 -10.61 -13.85
C LEU A 256 16.88 -12.09 -13.53
N TYR A 257 15.74 -12.41 -12.90
CA TYR A 257 15.37 -13.81 -12.63
C TYR A 257 15.11 -14.60 -13.89
N VAL A 258 14.47 -14.00 -14.90
CA VAL A 258 14.26 -14.61 -16.21
C VAL A 258 15.60 -14.86 -16.91
N LEU A 259 16.53 -13.91 -16.87
CA LEU A 259 17.87 -14.08 -17.44
C LEU A 259 18.61 -15.25 -16.78
N ILE A 260 18.69 -15.26 -15.45
CA ILE A 260 19.39 -16.32 -14.69
C ILE A 260 18.69 -17.68 -14.88
N CYS A 261 17.36 -17.74 -14.78
CA CYS A 261 16.64 -19.00 -14.97
C CYS A 261 16.76 -19.49 -16.43
N GLY A 262 16.76 -18.57 -17.39
CA GLY A 262 16.89 -18.88 -18.82
C GLY A 262 18.29 -19.40 -19.19
N THR A 263 19.35 -18.87 -18.57
CA THR A 263 20.71 -19.32 -18.84
C THR A 263 21.06 -20.64 -18.16
N PHE A 264 20.62 -20.86 -16.91
CA PHE A 264 20.97 -22.06 -16.13
C PHE A 264 19.97 -23.21 -16.27
N PHE A 265 18.68 -22.90 -16.46
CA PHE A 265 17.58 -23.87 -16.46
C PHE A 265 16.66 -23.66 -17.66
N ALA A 266 17.21 -23.62 -18.87
CA ALA A 266 16.47 -23.30 -20.10
C ALA A 266 15.17 -24.12 -20.29
N GLU A 267 15.19 -25.41 -19.96
CA GLU A 267 14.03 -26.31 -20.08
C GLU A 267 12.95 -26.09 -19.00
N TYR A 268 13.33 -25.57 -17.82
CA TYR A 268 12.46 -25.44 -16.65
C TYR A 268 12.39 -23.99 -16.12
N ALA A 269 12.71 -23.00 -16.96
CA ALA A 269 12.87 -21.61 -16.53
C ALA A 269 11.61 -21.05 -15.87
N GLY A 270 10.42 -21.37 -16.42
CA GLY A 270 9.13 -20.95 -15.87
C GLY A 270 8.84 -21.56 -14.49
N THR A 271 9.08 -22.86 -14.32
CA THR A 271 8.95 -23.55 -13.03
C THR A 271 9.95 -23.04 -12.00
N MET A 272 11.20 -22.78 -12.39
CA MET A 272 12.22 -22.27 -11.49
C MET A 272 11.90 -20.84 -11.03
N LEU A 273 11.38 -20.00 -11.92
CA LEU A 273 10.89 -18.67 -11.58
C LEU A 273 9.74 -18.74 -10.56
N LEU A 274 8.81 -19.68 -10.73
CA LEU A 274 7.71 -19.91 -9.78
C LEU A 274 8.24 -20.35 -8.41
N VAL A 275 9.18 -21.31 -8.37
CA VAL A 275 9.83 -21.76 -7.13
C VAL A 275 10.54 -20.59 -6.43
N LEU A 276 11.25 -19.75 -7.16
CA LEU A 276 11.95 -18.59 -6.62
C LEU A 276 10.96 -17.59 -5.99
N CYS A 277 9.85 -17.29 -6.68
CA CYS A 277 8.79 -16.43 -6.16
C CYS A 277 8.10 -17.01 -4.91
N LEU A 278 7.80 -18.32 -4.89
CA LEU A 278 7.24 -19.00 -3.73
C LEU A 278 8.20 -19.00 -2.54
N THR A 279 9.50 -19.18 -2.80
CA THR A 279 10.54 -19.12 -1.77
C THR A 279 10.63 -17.72 -1.17
N GLY A 280 10.56 -16.66 -2.00
CA GLY A 280 10.51 -15.27 -1.55
C GLY A 280 9.29 -14.98 -0.66
N ILE A 281 8.11 -15.44 -1.07
CA ILE A 281 6.89 -15.34 -0.24
C ILE A 281 7.09 -16.05 1.09
N THR A 282 7.54 -17.30 1.06
CA THR A 282 7.72 -18.13 2.26
C THR A 282 8.75 -17.50 3.20
N ALA A 283 9.85 -16.97 2.67
CA ALA A 283 10.86 -16.24 3.42
C ALA A 283 10.28 -14.96 4.06
N ALA A 284 9.48 -14.18 3.32
CA ALA A 284 8.82 -12.98 3.86
C ALA A 284 7.88 -13.33 5.03
N VAL A 285 7.10 -14.40 4.90
CA VAL A 285 6.22 -14.90 5.96
C VAL A 285 7.01 -15.39 7.17
N CYS A 286 8.05 -16.18 6.94
CA CYS A 286 8.91 -16.72 7.99
C CYS A 286 9.61 -15.59 8.76
N MET A 287 10.18 -14.63 8.03
CA MET A 287 10.85 -13.46 8.60
C MET A 287 9.88 -12.59 9.41
N ALA A 288 8.66 -12.36 8.90
CA ALA A 288 7.65 -11.61 9.64
C ALA A 288 7.26 -12.30 10.96
N ARG A 289 7.08 -13.63 10.93
CA ARG A 289 6.73 -14.42 12.11
C ARG A 289 7.87 -14.46 13.13
N LEU A 290 9.11 -14.57 12.65
CA LEU A 290 10.32 -14.54 13.47
C LEU A 290 10.46 -13.18 14.17
N PHE A 291 10.34 -12.08 13.42
CA PHE A 291 10.45 -10.72 13.96
C PHE A 291 9.35 -10.39 14.97
N ARG A 292 8.11 -10.82 14.74
CA ARG A 292 7.05 -10.64 15.74
C ARG A 292 7.36 -11.41 17.03
N LYS A 293 7.86 -12.64 16.92
CA LYS A 293 8.17 -13.46 18.10
C LYS A 293 9.36 -12.94 18.90
N PHE A 294 10.39 -12.43 18.23
CA PHE A 294 11.65 -12.01 18.88
C PHE A 294 11.73 -10.52 19.23
N LEU A 295 11.24 -9.62 18.36
CA LEU A 295 11.44 -8.17 18.54
C LEU A 295 10.22 -7.41 19.08
N PHE A 296 8.98 -7.86 18.84
CA PHE A 296 7.79 -7.05 19.16
C PHE A 296 6.64 -7.86 19.77
N LYS A 297 6.71 -8.10 21.08
CA LYS A 297 5.79 -8.99 21.80
C LYS A 297 4.43 -8.37 22.21
N ASN A 298 4.27 -7.04 22.22
CA ASN A 298 3.22 -6.37 23.03
C ASN A 298 2.49 -5.16 22.40
N GLU A 299 2.09 -5.15 21.13
CA GLU A 299 1.21 -4.08 20.61
C GLU A 299 0.08 -4.64 19.74
N ASP A 300 -0.91 -5.30 20.35
CA ASP A 300 -2.22 -5.47 19.73
C ASP A 300 -3.09 -4.27 20.16
N VAL A 301 -3.01 -3.17 19.41
CA VAL A 301 -3.95 -2.05 19.60
C VAL A 301 -5.36 -2.53 19.23
N PRO A 302 -6.35 -2.46 20.13
CA PRO A 302 -7.71 -2.91 19.83
C PRO A 302 -8.28 -2.08 18.70
N PHE A 303 -8.50 -2.74 17.57
CA PHE A 303 -8.86 -2.08 16.32
C PHE A 303 -10.35 -1.81 16.26
N VAL A 304 -10.76 -0.59 16.57
CA VAL A 304 -12.13 -0.10 16.29
C VAL A 304 -12.14 0.54 14.90
N MET A 305 -12.32 -0.27 13.86
CA MET A 305 -12.46 0.24 12.50
C MET A 305 -13.88 0.77 12.29
N LYS A 306 -14.08 2.09 12.37
CA LYS A 306 -15.29 2.71 11.81
C LYS A 306 -15.18 2.63 10.29
N LEU A 307 -16.11 1.92 9.64
CA LEU A 307 -16.15 1.90 8.17
C LEU A 307 -16.45 3.32 7.67
N PRO A 308 -15.55 3.96 6.89
CA PRO A 308 -15.84 5.26 6.32
C PRO A 308 -16.93 5.12 5.24
N PRO A 309 -17.78 6.15 5.06
CA PRO A 309 -18.76 6.16 3.97
C PRO A 309 -18.07 6.19 2.60
N TYR A 310 -18.65 5.53 1.60
CA TYR A 310 -18.16 5.49 0.22
C TYR A 310 -18.07 6.92 -0.34
N ARG A 311 -16.87 7.33 -0.77
CA ARG A 311 -16.66 8.62 -1.44
C ARG A 311 -16.25 8.37 -2.88
N MET A 312 -16.93 9.01 -3.82
CA MET A 312 -16.48 9.01 -5.21
C MET A 312 -15.24 9.91 -5.30
N PRO A 313 -14.10 9.41 -5.81
CA PRO A 313 -12.93 10.26 -5.98
C PRO A 313 -13.16 11.32 -7.05
N THR A 314 -12.77 12.55 -6.76
CA THR A 314 -12.76 13.62 -7.77
C THR A 314 -11.52 13.45 -8.63
N THR A 315 -11.68 13.37 -9.95
CA THR A 315 -10.56 13.24 -10.93
C THR A 315 -9.48 14.30 -10.73
N ARG A 316 -9.87 15.53 -10.39
CA ARG A 316 -8.96 16.62 -10.05
C ARG A 316 -8.05 16.30 -8.87
N ALA A 317 -8.57 15.67 -7.81
CA ALA A 317 -7.78 15.29 -6.63
C ALA A 317 -6.77 14.19 -7.00
N ILE A 318 -7.20 13.19 -7.77
CA ILE A 318 -6.33 12.13 -8.28
C ILE A 318 -5.16 12.72 -9.08
N CYS A 319 -5.42 13.60 -10.05
CA CYS A 319 -4.37 14.20 -10.88
C CYS A 319 -3.36 15.02 -10.06
N ILE A 320 -3.84 15.81 -9.10
CA ILE A 320 -2.95 16.59 -8.21
C ILE A 320 -2.05 15.66 -7.40
N HIS A 321 -2.62 14.60 -6.79
CA HIS A 321 -1.84 13.64 -6.01
C HIS A 321 -0.85 12.85 -6.87
N MET A 322 -1.24 12.45 -8.08
CA MET A 322 -0.33 11.81 -9.03
C MET A 322 0.85 12.72 -9.38
N TRP A 323 0.59 14.01 -9.64
CA TRP A 323 1.65 14.97 -9.96
C TRP A 323 2.62 15.19 -8.79
N GLU A 324 2.10 15.34 -7.57
CA GLU A 324 2.93 15.45 -6.37
C GLU A 324 3.80 14.21 -6.16
N LYS A 325 3.26 13.01 -6.40
CA LYS A 325 4.04 11.77 -6.32
C LYS A 325 5.07 11.64 -7.42
N ALA A 326 4.75 12.05 -8.65
CA ALA A 326 5.71 12.08 -9.74
C ALA A 326 6.92 12.95 -9.38
N LYS A 327 6.65 14.18 -8.91
CA LYS A 327 7.68 15.13 -8.48
C LYS A 327 8.52 14.57 -7.32
N GLN A 328 7.88 13.98 -6.31
CA GLN A 328 8.58 13.36 -5.18
C GLN A 328 9.46 12.18 -5.62
N TYR A 329 8.97 11.35 -6.54
CA TYR A 329 9.73 10.22 -7.09
C TYR A 329 10.98 10.71 -7.81
N LEU A 330 10.83 11.68 -8.73
CA LEU A 330 11.92 12.18 -9.56
C LEU A 330 12.99 12.89 -8.71
N HIS A 331 12.59 13.72 -7.74
CA HIS A 331 13.54 14.44 -6.90
C HIS A 331 14.30 13.51 -5.92
N LYS A 332 13.61 12.55 -5.29
CA LYS A 332 14.24 11.70 -4.27
C LYS A 332 15.02 10.53 -4.85
N ARG A 333 14.52 9.89 -5.90
CA ARG A 333 15.17 8.71 -6.48
C ARG A 333 16.06 9.07 -7.65
N GLY A 334 15.65 10.05 -8.46
CA GLY A 334 16.43 10.49 -9.61
C GLY A 334 17.80 11.03 -9.22
N SER A 335 17.88 11.83 -8.15
CA SER A 335 19.16 12.35 -7.64
C SER A 335 20.10 11.25 -7.18
N VAL A 336 19.61 10.29 -6.38
CA VAL A 336 20.43 9.19 -5.85
C VAL A 336 20.91 8.25 -6.96
N ILE A 337 20.03 7.89 -7.90
CA ILE A 337 20.37 6.98 -9.00
C ILE A 337 21.34 7.66 -9.98
N LEU A 338 21.15 8.95 -10.29
CA LEU A 338 22.07 9.71 -11.15
C LEU A 338 23.48 9.76 -10.56
N VAL A 339 23.61 10.04 -9.25
CA VAL A 339 24.93 10.04 -8.60
C VAL A 339 25.56 8.65 -8.64
N ALA A 340 24.78 7.60 -8.33
CA ALA A 340 25.27 6.23 -8.40
C ALA A 340 25.68 5.83 -9.82
N SER A 341 24.95 6.24 -10.85
CA SER A 341 25.25 5.90 -12.23
C SER A 341 26.49 6.61 -12.76
N VAL A 342 26.69 7.88 -12.39
CA VAL A 342 27.93 8.61 -12.71
C VAL A 342 29.14 7.93 -12.06
N ILE A 343 29.00 7.45 -10.82
CA ILE A 343 30.04 6.70 -10.12
C ILE A 343 30.32 5.36 -10.83
N VAL A 344 29.27 4.60 -11.17
CA VAL A 344 29.40 3.32 -11.89
C VAL A 344 30.02 3.52 -13.27
N TRP A 345 29.60 4.55 -14.01
CA TRP A 345 30.20 4.93 -15.28
C TRP A 345 31.69 5.26 -15.08
N PHE A 346 32.04 6.07 -14.08
CA PHE A 346 33.42 6.43 -13.82
C PHE A 346 34.30 5.20 -13.51
N LEU A 347 33.79 4.28 -12.68
CA LEU A 347 34.45 3.01 -12.35
C LEU A 347 34.56 2.05 -13.55
N GLY A 348 33.61 2.09 -14.48
CA GLY A 348 33.63 1.28 -15.70
C GLY A 348 34.46 1.89 -16.83
N TYR A 349 34.56 3.22 -16.89
CA TYR A 349 35.28 3.95 -17.93
C TYR A 349 36.78 4.02 -17.64
N TYR A 350 37.17 4.22 -16.38
CA TYR A 350 38.57 4.32 -16.00
C TYR A 350 39.13 3.00 -15.45
N PRO A 351 40.41 2.68 -15.72
CA PRO A 351 41.34 3.37 -16.62
C PRO A 351 41.07 3.05 -18.10
N HIS A 352 40.98 4.10 -18.94
CA HIS A 352 40.67 3.97 -20.37
C HIS A 352 41.90 3.74 -21.27
N HIS A 353 43.11 3.84 -20.72
CA HIS A 353 44.35 3.62 -21.47
C HIS A 353 45.08 2.40 -20.93
N SER A 354 45.31 1.44 -21.83
CA SER A 354 46.25 0.34 -21.63
C SER A 354 46.95 0.11 -22.96
N GLU A 355 48.21 -0.27 -22.92
CA GLU A 355 49.04 -0.53 -24.11
C GLU A 355 48.40 -1.54 -25.08
N LYS A 356 47.56 -2.45 -24.56
CA LYS A 356 46.78 -3.43 -25.34
C LYS A 356 45.53 -2.84 -26.02
N LEU A 357 44.90 -1.83 -25.41
CA LEU A 357 43.76 -1.12 -26.02
C LEU A 357 44.25 -0.24 -27.18
N ASP A 358 45.38 0.45 -27.00
CA ASP A 358 45.96 1.29 -28.05
C ASP A 358 46.46 0.47 -29.26
N ALA A 359 46.87 -0.78 -29.05
CA ALA A 359 47.23 -1.72 -30.12
C ALA A 359 46.00 -2.14 -30.94
N LEU A 360 44.87 -2.42 -30.28
CA LEU A 360 43.60 -2.76 -30.94
C LEU A 360 43.05 -1.56 -31.73
N ASP A 361 43.21 -0.34 -31.22
CA ASP A 361 42.78 0.88 -31.91
C ASP A 361 43.58 1.14 -33.19
N LYS A 362 44.87 0.83 -33.16
CA LYS A 362 45.74 0.84 -34.35
C LYS A 362 45.37 -0.25 -35.34
N GLU A 363 44.87 -1.39 -34.88
CA GLU A 363 44.45 -2.49 -35.74
C GLU A 363 43.10 -2.20 -36.43
N ILE A 364 42.14 -1.63 -35.69
CA ILE A 364 40.85 -1.15 -36.22
C ILE A 364 41.07 -0.07 -37.28
N SER A 365 41.91 0.94 -36.99
CA SER A 365 42.21 2.02 -37.95
C SER A 365 42.99 1.55 -39.19
N ARG A 366 43.80 0.49 -39.08
CA ARG A 366 44.45 -0.15 -40.25
C ARG A 366 43.45 -0.88 -41.13
N ILE A 367 42.50 -1.60 -40.55
CA ILE A 367 41.46 -2.32 -41.28
C ILE A 367 40.52 -1.32 -41.98
N GLU A 368 40.20 -0.21 -41.32
CA GLU A 368 39.43 0.89 -41.91
C GLU A 368 40.07 1.47 -43.18
N GLN A 369 41.40 1.51 -43.24
CA GLN A 369 42.15 2.07 -44.38
C GLN A 369 42.49 1.04 -45.47
N THR A 370 42.61 -0.24 -45.13
CA THR A 370 43.17 -1.27 -46.03
C THR A 370 42.11 -2.11 -46.76
N GLU A 371 40.94 -2.36 -46.14
CA GLU A 371 39.89 -3.19 -46.74
C GLU A 371 38.87 -2.37 -47.55
N LYS A 372 38.69 -2.75 -48.82
CA LYS A 372 37.74 -2.13 -49.77
C LYS A 372 36.37 -2.81 -49.83
N ASP A 373 36.24 -4.04 -49.32
CA ASP A 373 34.98 -4.79 -49.32
C ASP A 373 34.11 -4.38 -48.12
N PHE A 374 32.93 -3.82 -48.40
CA PHE A 374 32.10 -3.15 -47.38
C PHE A 374 31.53 -4.12 -46.34
N SER A 375 31.09 -5.32 -46.75
CA SER A 375 30.43 -6.29 -45.85
C SER A 375 31.41 -7.00 -44.91
N THR A 376 32.57 -7.42 -45.41
CA THR A 376 33.62 -8.09 -44.63
C THR A 376 34.30 -7.11 -43.66
N LYS A 377 34.47 -5.86 -44.09
CA LYS A 377 35.01 -4.76 -43.26
C LYS A 377 34.11 -4.47 -42.07
N GLU A 378 32.80 -4.35 -42.28
CA GLU A 378 31.85 -4.03 -41.21
C GLU A 378 31.76 -5.15 -40.16
N GLN A 379 31.83 -6.42 -40.59
CA GLN A 379 31.87 -7.57 -39.68
C GLN A 379 33.15 -7.61 -38.84
N LYS A 380 34.33 -7.46 -39.47
CA LYS A 380 35.61 -7.47 -38.75
C LYS A 380 35.74 -6.31 -37.77
N ILE A 381 35.27 -5.13 -38.15
CA ILE A 381 35.25 -3.96 -37.25
C ILE A 381 34.32 -4.23 -36.07
N LYS A 382 33.09 -4.73 -36.29
CA LYS A 382 32.16 -5.05 -35.20
C LYS A 382 32.74 -6.08 -34.23
N GLU A 383 33.41 -7.12 -34.73
CA GLU A 383 34.03 -8.15 -33.90
C GLU A 383 35.21 -7.60 -33.08
N LEU A 384 36.10 -6.81 -33.70
CA LEU A 384 37.22 -6.17 -33.02
C LEU A 384 36.76 -5.10 -32.01
N THR A 385 35.73 -4.32 -32.32
CA THR A 385 35.14 -3.35 -31.39
C THR A 385 34.47 -4.06 -30.21
N ALA A 386 33.76 -5.17 -30.44
CA ALA A 386 33.20 -5.98 -29.35
C ALA A 386 34.30 -6.55 -28.44
N PHE A 387 35.39 -7.06 -29.02
CA PHE A 387 36.53 -7.57 -28.28
C PHE A 387 37.27 -6.48 -27.49
N ARG A 388 37.42 -5.28 -28.07
CA ARG A 388 37.94 -4.09 -27.40
C ARG A 388 37.09 -3.73 -26.18
N ASN A 389 35.76 -3.66 -26.34
CA ASN A 389 34.84 -3.29 -25.27
C ASN A 389 34.87 -4.30 -24.11
N LEU A 390 34.97 -5.60 -24.40
CA LEU A 390 35.17 -6.66 -23.39
C LEU A 390 36.46 -6.44 -22.60
N LYS A 391 37.59 -6.27 -23.30
CA LYS A 391 38.90 -6.01 -22.68
C LYS A 391 38.94 -4.72 -21.87
N GLN A 392 38.20 -3.71 -22.30
CA GLN A 392 38.05 -2.46 -21.57
C GLN A 392 37.27 -2.67 -20.27
N GLN A 393 36.15 -3.39 -20.31
CA GLN A 393 35.39 -3.72 -19.11
C GLN A 393 36.21 -4.55 -18.11
N GLU A 394 37.00 -5.52 -18.55
CA GLU A 394 37.90 -6.30 -17.67
C GLU A 394 38.96 -5.42 -16.98
N ASN A 395 39.56 -4.48 -17.72
CA ASN A 395 40.64 -3.63 -17.21
C ASN A 395 40.16 -2.45 -16.35
N SER A 396 38.87 -2.11 -16.44
CA SER A 396 38.22 -1.04 -15.66
C SER A 396 38.33 -1.28 -14.14
N TYR A 397 38.16 -0.24 -13.33
CA TYR A 397 38.13 -0.40 -11.87
C TYR A 397 37.02 -1.36 -11.43
N ILE A 398 35.86 -1.33 -12.09
CA ILE A 398 34.77 -2.29 -11.86
C ILE A 398 35.19 -3.73 -12.19
N GLY A 399 35.91 -3.91 -13.30
CA GLY A 399 36.43 -5.21 -13.74
C GLY A 399 37.46 -5.78 -12.76
N ARG A 400 38.38 -4.94 -12.26
CA ARG A 400 39.36 -5.32 -11.24
C ARG A 400 38.72 -5.73 -9.92
N ILE A 401 37.70 -5.00 -9.48
CA ILE A 401 36.91 -5.37 -8.30
C ILE A 401 36.20 -6.72 -8.54
N GLY A 402 35.64 -6.93 -9.73
CA GLY A 402 35.06 -8.22 -10.12
C GLY A 402 36.07 -9.35 -10.08
N HIS A 403 37.28 -9.13 -10.60
CA HIS A 403 38.37 -10.10 -10.57
C HIS A 403 38.87 -10.43 -9.15
N PHE A 404 38.82 -9.45 -8.24
CA PHE A 404 39.13 -9.65 -6.82
C PHE A 404 38.07 -10.51 -6.11
N ILE A 405 36.80 -10.40 -6.50
CA ILE A 405 35.68 -11.16 -5.92
C ILE A 405 35.54 -12.54 -6.57
N SER A 406 35.96 -12.69 -7.84
CA SER A 406 35.94 -13.93 -8.61
C SER A 406 36.44 -15.19 -7.85
N PRO A 407 37.58 -15.19 -7.14
CA PRO A 407 38.03 -16.39 -6.41
C PRO A 407 37.07 -16.86 -5.32
N VAL A 408 36.32 -15.94 -4.68
CA VAL A 408 35.30 -16.27 -3.69
C VAL A 408 34.07 -16.89 -4.35
N MET A 409 33.66 -16.34 -5.51
CA MET A 409 32.54 -16.88 -6.28
C MET A 409 32.85 -18.27 -6.86
N LYS A 410 34.08 -18.47 -7.34
CA LYS A 410 34.54 -19.76 -7.86
C LYS A 410 34.51 -20.86 -6.80
N LEU A 411 34.77 -20.50 -5.53
CA LEU A 411 34.64 -21.42 -4.40
C LEU A 411 33.19 -21.84 -4.11
N LEU A 412 32.22 -20.99 -4.49
CA LEU A 412 30.78 -21.25 -4.41
C LEU A 412 30.24 -21.96 -5.67
N GLY A 413 31.09 -22.26 -6.64
CA GLY A 413 30.72 -22.94 -7.89
C GLY A 413 30.25 -22.02 -9.03
N PHE A 414 30.56 -20.72 -8.96
CA PHE A 414 30.23 -19.71 -9.99
C PHE A 414 31.40 -19.37 -10.91
#